data_AF-A0A0F9RSU6-F1
#
_entry.id   AF-A0A0F9RSU6-F1
#
_cell.length_a   1.000
_cell.length_b   1.000
_cell.length_c   1.000
_cell.angle_alpha   90.00
_cell.angle_beta   90.00
_cell.angle_gamma   90.00
#
_symmetry.space_group_name_H-M   'P 1'
#
loop_
_entity.id
_entity.type
_entity.pdbx_description
1 polymer ?
#
loop_
_entity_poly.entity_id
_entity_poly.type
_entity_poly.pdbx_seq_one_letter_code
_entity_poly.pdbx_strand_id
1 'polypeptide(L)'
;MSNGGKGTAVLAGAGIGAILTYLLAHPSVAQAATAPEGVDAETWDALTAIILAIQEQNARLELTLSQVVTIMGGEGSALLNPSTFTTPNVICPVAGQAYPIPSKIIPYDKEFVVKALSTNAGLIYLANNEVDAAILTASYPLLPNEAVGLGTATSNDYWISAQFAGEGASCIVEQK
;
A
#
# COMPACT_ATOMS: atom_id res chain seq x y z
N MET A 1 11.58 8.98 -59.32
CA MET A 1 10.15 8.70 -59.09
C MET A 1 10.08 7.23 -58.69
N SER A 2 9.60 6.75 -57.55
CA SER A 2 8.92 7.31 -56.39
C SER A 2 9.25 6.39 -55.20
N ASN A 3 9.54 6.96 -54.03
CA ASN A 3 9.62 6.24 -52.75
C ASN A 3 8.19 5.99 -52.24
N GLY A 4 7.87 4.77 -51.79
CA GLY A 4 6.63 4.48 -51.05
C GLY A 4 6.51 2.98 -50.77
N GLY A 5 6.21 2.49 -49.57
CA GLY A 5 5.91 3.14 -48.31
C GLY A 5 6.33 2.25 -47.15
N LYS A 6 6.96 2.85 -46.14
CA LYS A 6 7.15 2.28 -44.80
C LYS A 6 6.08 2.94 -43.93
N GLY A 7 5.00 2.23 -43.59
CA GLY A 7 3.89 2.87 -42.89
C GLY A 7 2.84 1.97 -42.24
N THR A 8 3.10 0.67 -42.02
CA THR A 8 2.06 -0.27 -41.53
C THR A 8 2.48 -1.18 -40.37
N ALA A 9 3.60 -0.92 -39.69
CA ALA A 9 4.06 -1.77 -38.58
C ALA A 9 3.92 -1.15 -37.18
N VAL A 10 3.67 0.16 -37.06
CA VAL A 10 3.74 0.86 -35.75
C VAL A 10 2.37 1.09 -35.11
N LEU A 11 1.27 1.05 -35.88
CA LEU A 11 -0.09 1.23 -35.35
C LEU A 11 -0.72 -0.07 -34.78
N ALA A 12 -0.20 -1.25 -35.14
CA ALA A 12 -0.72 -2.53 -34.65
C ALA A 12 -0.40 -2.77 -33.16
N GLY A 13 0.79 -2.36 -32.70
CA GLY A 13 1.23 -2.62 -31.31
C GLY A 13 0.42 -1.88 -30.24
N ALA A 14 0.01 -0.64 -30.51
CA ALA A 14 -0.78 0.15 -29.57
C ALA A 14 -2.24 -0.32 -29.47
N GLY A 15 -2.83 -0.74 -30.59
CA GLY A 15 -4.20 -1.29 -30.63
C GLY A 15 -4.30 -2.62 -29.90
N ILE A 16 -3.34 -3.53 -30.12
CA ILE A 16 -3.29 -4.85 -29.46
C ILE A 16 -3.12 -4.68 -27.95
N GLY A 17 -2.24 -3.77 -27.49
CA GLY A 17 -2.04 -3.51 -26.06
C GLY A 17 -3.29 -2.97 -25.35
N ALA A 18 -4.04 -2.08 -25.99
CA ALA A 18 -5.30 -1.55 -25.44
C ALA A 18 -6.39 -2.63 -25.38
N ILE A 19 -6.50 -3.47 -26.41
CA ILE A 19 -7.45 -4.59 -26.45
C ILE A 19 -7.11 -5.62 -25.37
N LEU A 20 -5.84 -6.00 -25.22
CA LEU A 20 -5.40 -6.92 -24.16
C LEU A 20 -5.69 -6.38 -22.76
N THR A 21 -5.41 -5.10 -22.52
CA THR A 21 -5.69 -4.45 -21.23
C THR A 21 -7.20 -4.43 -20.94
N TYR A 22 -8.01 -4.14 -21.96
CA TYR A 22 -9.46 -4.16 -21.85
C TYR A 22 -10.02 -5.57 -21.58
N LEU A 23 -9.47 -6.60 -22.23
CA LEU A 23 -9.86 -8.00 -22.04
C LEU A 23 -9.44 -8.54 -20.67
N LEU A 24 -8.28 -8.12 -20.15
CA LEU A 24 -7.86 -8.40 -18.77
C LEU A 24 -8.83 -7.81 -17.74
N ALA A 25 -9.40 -6.63 -18.02
CA ALA A 25 -10.39 -5.98 -17.17
C ALA A 25 -11.82 -6.55 -17.32
N HIS A 26 -12.12 -7.23 -18.44
CA HIS A 26 -13.48 -7.73 -18.77
C HIS A 26 -13.44 -9.22 -19.21
N PRO A 27 -13.27 -10.17 -18.26
CA PRO A 27 -13.14 -11.61 -18.49
C PRO A 27 -14.19 -12.23 -19.42
N SER A 28 -15.46 -11.86 -19.22
CA SER A 28 -16.58 -12.40 -19.99
C SER A 28 -16.53 -12.00 -21.47
N VAL A 29 -15.82 -10.92 -21.80
CA VAL A 29 -15.62 -10.44 -23.16
C VAL A 29 -14.45 -11.16 -23.84
N ALA A 30 -13.44 -11.59 -23.08
CA ALA A 30 -12.28 -12.33 -23.61
C ALA A 30 -12.66 -13.70 -24.19
N GLN A 31 -13.63 -14.40 -23.57
CA GLN A 31 -14.11 -15.70 -24.08
C GLN A 31 -14.94 -15.60 -25.36
N ALA A 32 -15.46 -14.41 -25.69
CA ALA A 32 -16.33 -14.17 -26.85
C ALA A 32 -15.67 -13.31 -27.93
N ALA A 33 -14.44 -12.86 -27.73
CA ALA A 33 -13.74 -11.95 -28.63
C ALA A 33 -13.09 -12.70 -29.81
N THR A 34 -13.35 -12.22 -31.02
CA THR A 34 -12.70 -12.68 -32.25
C THR A 34 -11.36 -11.99 -32.46
N ALA A 35 -10.46 -12.64 -33.19
CA ALA A 35 -9.12 -12.12 -33.47
C ALA A 35 -9.19 -10.75 -34.17
N PRO A 36 -8.50 -9.72 -33.65
CA PRO A 36 -8.40 -8.41 -34.31
C PRO A 36 -7.72 -8.52 -35.67
N GLU A 37 -8.08 -7.61 -36.58
CA GLU A 37 -7.48 -7.53 -37.91
C GLU A 37 -5.95 -7.32 -37.81
N GLY A 38 -5.17 -8.18 -38.48
CA GLY A 38 -3.71 -8.15 -38.44
C GLY A 38 -3.06 -9.03 -37.36
N VAL A 39 -3.84 -9.76 -36.56
CA VAL A 39 -3.37 -10.82 -35.66
C VAL A 39 -3.78 -12.17 -36.23
N ASP A 40 -2.83 -13.08 -36.41
CA ASP A 40 -3.16 -14.44 -36.85
C ASP A 40 -3.89 -15.22 -35.73
N ALA A 41 -4.69 -16.20 -36.13
CA ALA A 41 -5.55 -16.95 -35.21
C ALA A 41 -4.75 -17.70 -34.13
N GLU A 42 -3.56 -18.21 -34.46
CA GLU A 42 -2.72 -18.96 -33.53
C GLU A 42 -2.15 -18.03 -32.44
N THR A 43 -1.69 -16.85 -32.81
CA THR A 43 -1.27 -15.80 -31.87
C THR A 43 -2.43 -15.34 -30.98
N TRP A 44 -3.64 -15.19 -31.54
CA TRP A 44 -4.82 -14.78 -30.78
C TRP A 44 -5.27 -15.85 -29.77
N ASP A 45 -5.27 -17.12 -30.17
CA ASP A 45 -5.61 -18.24 -29.29
C ASP A 45 -4.61 -18.37 -28.15
N ALA A 46 -3.30 -18.23 -28.44
CA ALA A 46 -2.26 -18.22 -27.42
C ALA A 46 -2.44 -17.07 -26.41
N LEU A 47 -2.75 -15.85 -26.89
CA LEU A 47 -3.01 -14.69 -26.03
C LEU A 47 -4.25 -14.88 -25.16
N THR A 48 -5.33 -15.42 -25.73
CA THR A 48 -6.57 -15.69 -25.00
C THR A 48 -6.36 -16.78 -23.94
N ALA A 49 -5.60 -17.84 -24.27
CA ALA A 49 -5.22 -18.87 -23.32
C ALA A 49 -4.38 -18.32 -22.15
N ILE A 50 -3.45 -17.38 -22.42
CA ILE A 50 -2.66 -16.71 -21.38
C ILE A 50 -3.57 -15.87 -20.46
N ILE A 51 -4.51 -15.09 -21.03
CA ILE A 51 -5.45 -14.29 -20.24
C ILE A 51 -6.30 -15.17 -19.34
N LEU A 52 -6.83 -16.28 -19.86
CA LEU A 52 -7.61 -17.24 -19.09
C LEU A 52 -6.78 -17.92 -18.00
N ALA A 53 -5.52 -18.28 -18.30
CA ALA A 53 -4.61 -18.88 -17.32
C ALA A 53 -4.24 -17.90 -16.19
N ILE A 54 -4.03 -16.61 -16.49
CA ILE A 54 -3.80 -15.56 -15.48
C ILE A 54 -5.02 -15.42 -14.57
N GLN A 55 -6.23 -15.51 -15.12
CA GLN A 55 -7.45 -15.43 -14.33
C GLN A 55 -7.67 -16.66 -13.45
N GLU A 56 -7.39 -17.86 -13.96
CA GLU A 56 -7.41 -19.07 -13.13
C GLU A 56 -6.36 -18.99 -12.00
N GLN A 57 -5.17 -18.45 -12.29
CA GLN A 57 -4.17 -18.18 -11.26
C GLN A 57 -4.65 -17.17 -10.21
N ASN A 58 -5.32 -16.08 -10.61
CA ASN A 58 -5.87 -15.10 -9.67
C ASN A 58 -6.95 -15.74 -8.77
N ALA A 59 -7.85 -16.55 -9.33
CA ALA A 59 -8.86 -17.26 -8.54
C ALA A 59 -8.22 -18.28 -7.58
N ARG A 60 -7.17 -18.99 -8.00
CA ARG A 60 -6.39 -19.88 -7.13
C ARG A 60 -5.63 -19.12 -6.04
N LEU A 61 -5.09 -17.95 -6.35
CA LEU A 61 -4.41 -17.07 -5.38
C LEU A 61 -5.39 -16.59 -4.30
N GLU A 62 -6.59 -16.15 -4.69
CA GLU A 62 -7.65 -15.77 -3.74
C GLU A 62 -8.04 -16.94 -2.84
N LEU A 63 -8.18 -18.14 -3.40
CA LEU A 63 -8.51 -19.34 -2.66
C LEU A 63 -7.38 -19.77 -1.72
N THR A 64 -6.12 -19.65 -2.16
CA THR A 64 -4.93 -19.92 -1.34
C THR A 64 -4.82 -18.90 -0.20
N LEU A 65 -5.06 -17.62 -0.47
CA LEU A 65 -5.10 -16.57 0.57
C LEU A 65 -6.21 -16.85 1.57
N SER A 66 -7.41 -17.21 1.10
CA SER A 66 -8.52 -17.60 1.98
C SER A 66 -8.17 -18.82 2.83
N GLN A 67 -7.45 -19.80 2.29
CA GLN A 67 -7.00 -20.98 3.02
C GLN A 67 -5.91 -20.65 4.05
N VAL A 68 -4.94 -19.80 3.70
CA VAL A 68 -3.91 -19.32 4.63
C VAL A 68 -4.52 -18.55 5.80
N VAL A 69 -5.49 -17.66 5.52
CA VAL A 69 -6.25 -16.93 6.55
C VAL A 69 -7.02 -17.90 7.46
N THR A 70 -7.63 -18.94 6.89
CA THR A 70 -8.34 -19.98 7.66
C THR A 70 -7.39 -20.80 8.53
N ILE A 71 -6.22 -21.18 8.02
CA ILE A 71 -5.20 -21.96 8.75
C ILE A 71 -4.59 -21.15 9.91
N MET A 72 -4.51 -19.82 9.79
CA MET A 72 -4.06 -18.92 10.86
C MET A 72 -5.14 -18.61 11.92
N GLY A 73 -6.28 -19.30 11.90
CA GLY A 73 -7.35 -19.12 12.89
C GLY A 73 -8.35 -18.00 12.56
N GLY A 74 -8.32 -17.46 11.35
CA GLY A 74 -9.34 -16.54 10.85
C GLY A 74 -10.62 -17.29 10.48
N GLU A 75 -11.67 -17.17 11.31
CA GLU A 75 -13.02 -17.60 10.92
C GLU A 75 -13.52 -16.74 9.75
N GLY A 76 -13.35 -17.24 8.51
CA GLY A 76 -14.20 -16.96 7.33
C GLY A 76 -14.56 -15.51 7.02
N SER A 77 -13.90 -14.55 7.65
CA SER A 77 -14.18 -13.14 7.51
C SER A 77 -13.32 -12.68 6.37
N ALA A 78 -13.95 -12.08 5.36
CA ALA A 78 -13.27 -11.15 4.48
C ALA A 78 -12.25 -10.35 5.31
N LEU A 79 -11.08 -10.07 4.75
CA LEU A 79 -10.14 -9.10 5.32
C LEU A 79 -10.92 -7.78 5.50
N LEU A 80 -11.61 -7.66 6.62
CA LEU A 80 -12.43 -6.54 6.98
C LEU A 80 -11.41 -5.47 7.32
N ASN A 81 -11.08 -4.67 6.31
CA ASN A 81 -10.41 -3.42 6.58
C ASN A 81 -11.25 -2.71 7.64
N PRO A 82 -10.64 -2.37 8.79
CA PRO A 82 -11.34 -1.65 9.84
C PRO A 82 -12.04 -0.43 9.21
N SER A 83 -13.35 -0.29 9.46
CA SER A 83 -14.18 0.69 8.75
C SER A 83 -13.79 2.15 9.08
N THR A 84 -12.95 2.34 10.09
CA THR A 84 -12.47 3.63 10.55
C THR A 84 -11.01 3.56 11.00
N PHE A 85 -10.24 4.59 10.64
CA PHE A 85 -8.90 4.85 11.18
C PHE A 85 -8.95 6.21 11.87
N THR A 86 -8.27 6.35 13.01
CA THR A 86 -7.99 7.68 13.56
C THR A 86 -6.55 8.06 13.25
N THR A 87 -6.36 9.27 12.72
CA THR A 87 -5.06 9.80 12.29
C THR A 87 -4.67 11.08 13.05
N PRO A 88 -4.52 11.08 14.39
CA PRO A 88 -4.04 12.28 15.08
C PRO A 88 -2.64 12.65 14.60
N ASN A 89 -2.45 13.91 14.25
CA ASN A 89 -1.13 14.47 13.96
C ASN A 89 -0.58 15.12 15.22
N VAL A 90 0.70 14.88 15.49
CA VAL A 90 1.45 15.52 16.57
C VAL A 90 2.51 16.39 15.92
N ILE A 91 2.43 17.69 16.15
CA ILE A 91 3.40 18.68 15.67
C ILE A 91 4.25 19.10 16.86
N CYS A 92 5.57 19.15 16.66
CA CYS A 92 6.57 19.61 17.61
C CYS A 92 6.87 21.10 17.34
N PRO A 93 6.23 22.05 18.06
CA PRO A 93 6.46 23.47 17.83
C PRO A 93 7.87 23.94 18.21
N VAL A 94 8.59 23.19 19.04
CA VAL A 94 9.96 23.50 19.47
C VAL A 94 10.88 22.32 19.15
N ALA A 95 12.03 22.61 18.55
CA ALA A 95 13.06 21.61 18.26
C ALA A 95 13.65 21.01 19.55
N GLY A 96 13.85 19.69 19.56
CA GLY A 96 14.44 18.95 20.68
C GLY A 96 13.54 18.81 21.91
N GLN A 97 12.31 19.34 21.89
CA GLN A 97 11.33 19.13 22.94
C GLN A 97 10.45 17.92 22.62
N ALA A 98 10.23 17.07 23.63
CA ALA A 98 9.32 15.94 23.51
C ALA A 98 7.86 16.36 23.70
N TYR A 99 6.97 15.76 22.90
CA TYR A 99 5.53 15.98 22.92
C TYR A 99 4.81 14.64 23.03
N PRO A 100 3.79 14.54 23.91
CA PRO A 100 3.08 13.29 24.11
C PRO A 100 2.20 12.98 22.92
N ILE A 101 2.11 11.71 22.55
CA ILE A 101 1.13 11.26 21.58
C ILE A 101 -0.26 11.26 22.24
N PRO A 102 -1.32 11.77 21.57
CA PRO A 102 -2.68 11.73 22.09
C PRO A 102 -3.10 10.32 22.50
N SER A 103 -3.65 10.19 23.70
CA SER A 103 -4.09 8.91 24.24
C SER A 103 -5.21 8.29 23.40
N LYS A 104 -4.97 7.06 22.96
CA LYS A 104 -5.92 6.19 22.27
C LYS A 104 -5.73 4.76 22.75
N ILE A 105 -6.85 4.10 22.99
CA ILE A 105 -6.90 2.66 23.24
C ILE A 105 -6.71 1.97 21.89
N ILE A 106 -5.75 1.05 21.84
CA ILE A 106 -5.47 0.23 20.67
C ILE A 106 -6.26 -1.07 20.80
N PRO A 107 -7.09 -1.46 19.82
CA PRO A 107 -7.80 -2.73 19.89
C PRO A 107 -6.85 -3.92 20.01
N TYR A 108 -7.34 -5.01 20.61
CA TYR A 108 -6.57 -6.25 20.72
C TYR A 108 -6.18 -6.76 19.32
N ASP A 109 -4.93 -7.24 19.19
CA ASP A 109 -4.34 -7.73 17.94
C ASP A 109 -4.19 -6.66 16.83
N LYS A 110 -4.12 -5.37 17.21
CA LYS A 110 -3.84 -4.26 16.31
C LYS A 110 -2.55 -3.55 16.67
N GLU A 111 -1.89 -2.99 15.66
CA GLU A 111 -0.69 -2.18 15.83
C GLU A 111 -1.04 -0.69 15.89
N PHE A 112 -0.31 0.03 16.73
CA PHE A 112 -0.26 1.47 16.70
C PHE A 112 0.87 1.92 15.77
N VAL A 113 0.55 2.63 14.69
CA VAL A 113 1.57 3.04 13.71
C VAL A 113 1.91 4.52 13.92
N VAL A 114 3.19 4.83 14.07
CA VAL A 114 3.69 6.21 14.08
C VAL A 114 4.44 6.44 12.78
N LYS A 115 4.00 7.43 12.01
CA LYS A 115 4.59 7.79 10.73
C LYS A 115 5.10 9.22 10.75
N ALA A 116 6.40 9.42 10.51
CA ALA A 116 6.96 10.75 10.36
C ALA A 116 6.33 11.47 9.16
N LEU A 117 5.99 12.76 9.30
CA LEU A 117 5.40 13.53 8.21
C LEU A 117 6.38 13.63 7.03
N SER A 118 5.85 13.53 5.82
CA SER A 118 6.66 13.66 4.59
C SER A 118 7.23 15.06 4.39
N THR A 119 6.71 16.05 5.12
CA THR A 119 7.17 17.45 5.10
C THR A 119 8.31 17.73 6.07
N ASN A 120 8.72 16.75 6.90
CA ASN A 120 9.84 16.92 7.80
C ASN A 120 11.14 17.04 7.00
N ALA A 121 12.00 17.97 7.38
CA ALA A 121 13.34 18.15 6.86
C ALA A 121 14.38 17.33 7.66
N GLY A 122 14.10 17.05 8.92
CA GLY A 122 14.94 16.31 9.86
C GLY A 122 14.31 14.99 10.33
N LEU A 123 14.94 14.44 11.37
CA LEU A 123 14.51 13.19 12.01
C LEU A 123 13.44 13.45 13.08
N ILE A 124 12.54 12.48 13.23
CA ILE A 124 11.63 12.40 14.37
C ILE A 124 12.15 11.35 15.34
N TYR A 125 12.22 11.68 16.61
CA TYR A 125 12.71 10.81 17.67
C TYR A 125 11.53 10.27 18.45
N LEU A 126 11.32 8.95 18.39
CA LEU A 126 10.24 8.26 19.09
C LEU A 126 10.79 7.51 20.30
N ALA A 127 10.16 7.66 21.46
CA ALA A 127 10.49 6.87 22.66
C ALA A 127 9.25 6.61 23.52
N ASN A 128 9.40 5.72 24.51
CA ASN A 128 8.34 5.33 25.45
C ASN A 128 8.28 6.20 26.72
N ASN A 129 9.01 7.32 26.74
CA ASN A 129 8.96 8.32 27.80
C ASN A 129 9.51 9.67 27.27
N GLU A 130 9.17 10.74 27.99
CA GLU A 130 9.52 12.12 27.62
C GLU A 130 11.04 12.34 27.53
N VAL A 131 11.80 11.81 28.50
CA VAL A 131 13.23 12.05 28.64
C VAL A 131 13.99 11.42 27.47
N ASP A 132 13.69 10.16 27.17
CA ASP A 132 14.36 9.43 26.10
C ASP A 132 13.99 9.99 24.72
N ALA A 133 12.77 10.50 24.53
CA ALA A 133 12.37 11.14 23.28
C ALA A 133 13.16 12.43 22.99
N ALA A 134 13.65 13.12 24.03
CA ALA A 134 14.51 14.28 23.89
C ALA A 134 16.00 13.92 23.69
N ILE A 135 16.39 12.66 23.88
CA ILE A 135 17.77 12.19 23.79
C ILE A 135 17.97 11.41 22.49
N LEU A 136 18.84 11.93 21.62
CA LEU A 136 19.14 11.36 20.29
C LEU A 136 19.59 9.89 20.32
N THR A 137 20.27 9.47 21.39
CA THR A 137 20.84 8.12 21.53
C THR A 137 19.92 7.13 22.24
N ALA A 138 18.82 7.61 22.84
CA ALA A 138 17.86 6.78 23.59
C ALA A 138 16.52 6.64 22.86
N SER A 139 16.37 7.29 21.70
CA SER A 139 15.17 7.30 20.88
C SER A 139 15.35 6.52 19.59
N TYR A 140 14.24 6.05 19.03
CA TYR A 140 14.19 5.48 17.70
C TYR A 140 14.05 6.61 16.67
N PRO A 141 15.04 6.83 15.78
CA PRO A 141 14.95 7.86 14.76
C PRO A 141 14.07 7.37 13.59
N LEU A 142 13.13 8.22 13.18
CA LEU A 142 12.30 8.04 12.00
C LEU A 142 12.71 9.05 10.94
N LEU A 143 13.00 8.56 9.74
CA LEU A 143 13.20 9.36 8.54
C LEU A 143 11.86 9.96 8.07
N PRO A 144 11.88 11.07 7.30
CA PRO A 144 10.67 11.59 6.68
C PRO A 144 9.93 10.50 5.89
N ASN A 145 8.62 10.38 6.11
CA ASN A 145 7.72 9.36 5.54
C ASN A 145 7.99 7.91 5.99
N GLU A 146 8.93 7.66 6.89
CA GLU A 146 9.09 6.37 7.56
C GLU A 146 7.96 6.11 8.56
N ALA A 147 7.57 4.85 8.69
CA ALA A 147 6.55 4.41 9.63
C ALA A 147 7.06 3.23 10.45
N VAL A 148 6.67 3.20 11.72
CA VAL A 148 6.95 2.09 12.63
C VAL A 148 5.66 1.63 13.31
N GLY A 149 5.46 0.31 13.35
CA GLY A 149 4.38 -0.33 14.09
C GLY A 149 4.80 -0.62 15.53
N LEU A 150 3.91 -0.36 16.48
CA LEU A 150 4.11 -0.55 17.91
C LEU A 150 3.03 -1.47 18.47
N GLY A 151 3.44 -2.56 19.09
CA GLY A 151 2.57 -3.46 19.83
C GLY A 151 2.31 -2.95 21.25
N THR A 152 1.37 -2.02 21.41
CA THR A 152 0.99 -1.46 22.72
C THR A 152 -0.52 -1.47 22.91
N ALA A 153 -0.99 -1.55 24.16
CA ALA A 153 -2.40 -1.42 24.50
C ALA A 153 -2.89 0.05 24.40
N THR A 154 -1.98 1.01 24.57
CA THR A 154 -2.28 2.44 24.62
C THR A 154 -1.18 3.29 23.97
N SER A 155 -1.56 4.37 23.28
CA SER A 155 -0.62 5.26 22.58
C SER A 155 0.04 6.33 23.47
N ASN A 156 -0.50 6.60 24.67
CA ASN A 156 0.01 7.64 25.57
C ASN A 156 1.34 7.29 26.24
N ASP A 157 1.80 6.06 26.06
CA ASP A 157 3.12 5.63 26.53
C ASP A 157 4.23 6.18 25.62
N TYR A 158 3.90 6.76 24.47
CA TYR A 158 4.88 7.22 23.49
C TYR A 158 4.94 8.74 23.36
N TRP A 159 6.15 9.22 23.13
CA TRP A 159 6.52 10.62 22.98
C TRP A 159 7.31 10.78 21.70
N ILE A 160 7.13 11.91 21.02
CA ILE A 160 7.94 12.29 19.87
C ILE A 160 8.68 13.59 20.14
N SER A 161 9.93 13.70 19.69
CA SER A 161 10.58 14.99 19.50
C SER A 161 11.01 15.14 18.04
N ALA A 162 11.32 16.37 17.64
CA ALA A 162 11.77 16.65 16.29
C ALA A 162 13.07 17.45 16.29
N GLN A 163 13.86 17.26 15.25
CA GLN A 163 15.10 18.01 15.05
C GLN A 163 14.84 19.49 14.74
N PHE A 164 13.73 19.81 14.05
CA PHE A 164 13.34 21.18 13.73
C PHE A 164 11.93 21.51 14.23
N ALA A 165 11.68 22.80 14.48
CA ALA A 165 10.37 23.30 14.87
C ALA A 165 9.36 23.19 13.72
N GLY A 166 8.13 22.78 14.03
CA GLY A 166 7.04 22.62 13.06
C GLY A 166 6.99 21.25 12.38
N GLU A 167 7.93 20.36 12.70
CA GLU A 167 7.93 18.96 12.25
C GLU A 167 7.04 18.08 13.12
N GLY A 168 6.76 16.85 12.68
CA GLY A 168 5.90 15.97 13.46
C GLY A 168 5.68 14.59 12.89
N ALA A 169 4.68 13.90 13.45
CA ALA A 169 4.27 12.58 13.02
C ALA A 169 2.74 12.48 12.92
N SER A 170 2.28 11.65 11.99
CA SER A 170 0.91 11.15 11.93
C SER A 170 0.83 9.80 12.64
N CYS A 171 -0.07 9.69 13.59
CA CYS A 171 -0.28 8.50 14.39
C CYS A 171 -1.53 7.80 13.86
N ILE A 172 -1.45 6.52 13.50
CA ILE A 172 -2.54 5.78 12.88
C ILE A 172 -2.95 4.66 13.84
N VAL A 173 -4.24 4.63 14.17
CA VAL A 173 -4.85 3.55 14.95
C VAL A 173 -5.93 2.91 14.09
N GLU A 174 -5.80 1.62 13.83
CA GLU A 174 -6.89 0.81 13.25
C GLU A 174 -8.04 0.69 14.24
N GLN A 175 -9.27 1.02 13.85
CA GLN A 175 -10.45 0.88 14.72
C GLN A 175 -11.42 -0.18 14.19
N LYS A 176 -11.95 -1.01 15.10
CA LYS A 176 -12.90 -2.08 14.78
C LYS A 176 -14.15 -1.57 14.04
#